data_AF-A0A9D2SRZ5-F1
#
_entry.id   AF-A0A9D2SRZ5-F1
#
_cell.length_a   1.000
_cell.length_b   1.000
_cell.length_c   1.000
_cell.angle_alpha   90.00
_cell.angle_beta   90.00
_cell.angle_gamma   90.00
#
_symmetry.space_group_name_H-M   'P 1'
#
loop_
_entity.id
_entity.type
_entity.pdbx_description
1 polymer ?
#
loop_
_entity_poly.entity_id
_entity_poly.type
_entity_poly.pdbx_seq_one_letter_code
_entity_poly.pdbx_strand_id
1 'polypeptide(L)'
;MSDKIIENNQVTVIGTVVSEFTYSHEVFGEGFYMVDILVRRLSSSNDRIPVMVSERLIDVTQDYRNRCIMVTGQFRSYNRHEEQRNRLVLSVFAREIEFVEEEPDGARTNHILLEGYMCKRPVYRKTPLGREIADLLLAVNRPYGKSDYIPCICWGRNARYASGFEVGEHVRILGRIQSREYVKKLSETETETRTAYEVSVSKLECVEE
;
A
#
# COMPACT_ATOMS: atom_id res chain seq x y z
N MET A 1 -21.13 -3.56 13.32
CA MET A 1 -20.57 -4.09 12.05
C MET A 1 -19.61 -3.11 11.37
N SER A 2 -19.60 -1.82 11.70
CA SER A 2 -18.61 -0.82 11.24
C SER A 2 -17.23 -0.98 11.88
N ASP A 3 -17.17 -1.37 13.16
CA ASP A 3 -15.91 -1.37 13.91
C ASP A 3 -14.92 -2.47 13.46
N LYS A 4 -15.44 -3.65 13.06
CA LYS A 4 -14.62 -4.73 12.48
C LYS A 4 -13.92 -4.36 11.17
N ILE A 5 -14.43 -3.37 10.43
CA ILE A 5 -13.85 -2.96 9.14
C ILE A 5 -12.63 -2.03 9.34
N ILE A 6 -12.43 -1.54 10.56
CA ILE A 6 -11.20 -0.83 10.94
C ILE A 6 -10.12 -1.84 11.32
N GLU A 7 -10.48 -3.05 11.74
CA GLU A 7 -9.54 -4.09 12.16
C GLU A 7 -8.83 -4.78 10.99
N ASN A 8 -9.48 -4.87 9.82
CA ASN A 8 -8.95 -5.66 8.70
C ASN A 8 -8.04 -4.89 7.72
N ASN A 9 -7.91 -3.57 7.87
CA ASN A 9 -7.03 -2.75 7.04
C ASN A 9 -6.51 -1.58 7.85
N GLN A 10 -5.30 -1.74 8.40
CA GLN A 10 -4.66 -0.74 9.24
C GLN A 10 -3.29 -0.40 8.68
N VAL A 11 -3.04 0.89 8.51
CA VAL A 11 -1.74 1.42 8.10
C VAL A 11 -1.31 2.47 9.09
N THR A 12 -0.04 2.39 9.48
CA THR A 12 0.68 3.49 10.12
C THR A 12 1.98 3.70 9.36
N VAL A 13 2.13 4.88 8.76
CA VAL A 13 3.35 5.28 8.06
C VAL A 13 3.85 6.60 8.62
N ILE A 14 5.15 6.68 8.87
CA ILE A 14 5.83 7.88 9.32
C ILE A 14 6.86 8.21 8.25
N GLY A 15 6.82 9.43 7.73
CA GLY A 15 7.73 9.82 6.65
C GLY A 15 7.74 11.30 6.39
N THR A 16 8.68 11.72 5.54
CA THR A 16 8.83 13.10 5.14
C THR A 16 7.96 13.41 3.93
N VAL A 17 7.18 14.49 3.94
CA VAL A 17 6.43 14.94 2.76
C VAL A 17 7.42 15.38 1.66
N VAL A 18 7.25 14.85 0.44
CA VAL A 18 8.16 15.08 -0.70
C VAL A 18 7.45 15.57 -1.97
N SER A 19 6.15 15.84 -1.90
CA SER A 19 5.41 16.49 -2.98
C SER A 19 4.48 17.56 -2.44
N GLU A 20 4.01 18.43 -3.33
CA GLU A 20 2.87 19.30 -3.08
C GLU A 20 1.57 18.48 -3.12
N PHE A 21 0.49 19.03 -2.57
CA PHE A 21 -0.84 18.43 -2.70
C PHE A 21 -1.36 18.57 -4.12
N THR A 22 -1.86 17.48 -4.68
CA THR A 22 -2.51 17.47 -5.98
C THR A 22 -3.97 17.07 -5.82
N TYR A 23 -4.89 17.94 -6.26
CA TYR A 23 -6.32 17.63 -6.21
C TYR A 23 -6.63 16.31 -6.93
N SER A 24 -7.46 15.47 -6.30
CA SER A 24 -7.89 14.19 -6.84
C SER A 24 -9.35 14.23 -7.27
N HIS A 25 -10.26 14.42 -6.31
CA HIS A 25 -11.70 14.40 -6.53
C HIS A 25 -12.43 15.00 -5.32
N GLU A 26 -13.73 15.24 -5.48
CA GLU A 26 -14.61 15.72 -4.42
C GLU A 26 -15.74 14.70 -4.20
N VAL A 27 -16.08 14.45 -2.93
CA VAL A 27 -17.21 13.60 -2.54
C VAL A 27 -18.05 14.34 -1.51
N PHE A 28 -19.32 14.60 -1.81
CA PHE A 28 -20.24 15.31 -0.91
C PHE A 28 -19.70 16.65 -0.38
N GLY A 29 -19.03 17.45 -1.24
CA GLY A 29 -18.46 18.73 -0.83
C GLY A 29 -17.18 18.62 0.02
N GLU A 30 -16.53 17.45 0.04
CA GLU A 30 -15.24 17.24 0.67
C GLU A 30 -14.20 16.93 -0.41
N GLY A 31 -13.20 17.81 -0.53
CA GLY A 31 -12.08 17.66 -1.43
C GLY A 31 -11.03 16.66 -0.93
N PHE A 32 -10.56 15.81 -1.84
CA PHE A 32 -9.49 14.84 -1.59
C PHE A 32 -8.28 15.14 -2.45
N TYR A 33 -7.10 15.04 -1.84
CA TYR A 33 -5.82 15.41 -2.43
C TYR A 33 -4.81 14.28 -2.28
N MET A 34 -3.92 14.15 -3.25
CA MET A 34 -2.80 13.23 -3.22
C MET A 34 -1.54 13.97 -2.76
N VAL A 35 -0.75 13.33 -1.90
CA VAL A 35 0.59 13.76 -1.50
C VAL A 35 1.49 12.53 -1.37
N ASP A 36 2.76 12.65 -1.74
CA ASP A 36 3.74 11.59 -1.54
C ASP A 36 4.56 11.84 -0.28
N ILE A 37 4.71 10.79 0.53
CA ILE A 37 5.66 10.77 1.64
C ILE A 37 6.82 9.82 1.34
N LEU A 38 7.99 10.15 1.84
CA LEU A 38 9.19 9.32 1.77
C LEU A 38 9.41 8.66 3.13
N VAL A 39 9.35 7.33 3.16
CA VAL A 39 9.52 6.52 4.36
C VAL A 39 10.84 5.77 4.29
N ARG A 40 11.72 5.98 5.28
CA ARG A 40 13.05 5.38 5.26
C ARG A 40 13.02 3.94 5.76
N ARG A 41 13.76 3.07 5.09
CA ARG A 41 14.02 1.69 5.56
C ARG A 41 15.32 1.65 6.34
N LEU A 42 15.44 0.67 7.23
CA LEU A 42 16.70 0.30 7.87
C LEU A 42 17.81 -0.05 6.87
N SER A 43 17.46 -0.45 5.65
CA SER A 43 18.41 -0.79 4.59
C SER A 43 18.91 0.42 3.78
N SER A 44 18.70 1.65 4.27
CA SER A 44 19.02 2.92 3.57
C SER A 44 18.30 3.14 2.23
N SER A 45 17.32 2.29 1.90
CA SER A 45 16.41 2.45 0.78
C SER A 45 15.16 3.19 1.28
N ASN A 46 14.43 3.85 0.38
CA ASN A 46 13.24 4.60 0.73
C ASN A 46 12.03 4.05 -0.02
N ASP A 47 10.88 4.07 0.64
CA ASP A 47 9.58 3.90 0.02
C ASP A 47 8.94 5.26 -0.20
N ARG A 48 8.59 5.57 -1.44
CA ARG A 48 7.73 6.73 -1.75
C ARG A 48 6.30 6.24 -1.70
N ILE A 49 5.52 6.66 -0.70
CA ILE A 49 4.16 6.17 -0.48
C ILE A 49 3.17 7.28 -0.83
N PRO A 50 2.25 7.05 -1.78
CA PRO A 50 1.17 7.99 -2.06
C PRO A 50 0.11 7.93 -0.95
N VAL A 51 -0.26 9.10 -0.46
CA VAL A 51 -1.27 9.31 0.58
C VAL A 51 -2.41 10.11 -0.02
N MET A 52 -3.63 9.63 0.16
CA MET A 52 -4.86 10.36 -0.14
C MET A 52 -5.37 11.00 1.15
N VAL A 53 -5.45 12.32 1.16
CA VAL A 53 -5.86 13.12 2.32
C VAL A 53 -7.13 13.90 2.01
N SER A 54 -7.97 14.07 3.03
CA SER A 54 -9.11 15.00 3.00
C SER A 54 -8.64 16.40 3.36
N GLU A 55 -9.16 17.42 2.66
CA GLU A 55 -8.96 18.83 3.02
C GLU A 55 -9.45 19.19 4.44
N ARG A 56 -10.27 18.34 5.06
CA ARG A 56 -10.73 18.50 6.44
C ARG A 56 -9.69 18.07 7.47
N LEU A 57 -8.69 17.28 7.08
CA LEU A 57 -7.64 16.79 7.96
C LEU A 57 -6.43 17.73 8.03
N ILE A 58 -6.14 18.47 6.96
CA ILE A 58 -4.97 19.33 6.84
C ILE A 58 -5.23 20.46 5.86
N ASP A 59 -4.60 21.62 6.07
CA ASP A 59 -4.68 22.74 5.14
C ASP A 59 -3.89 22.43 3.85
N VAL A 60 -4.59 21.91 2.86
CA VAL A 60 -4.03 21.50 1.56
C VAL A 60 -3.48 22.65 0.72
N THR A 61 -3.65 23.91 1.14
CA THR A 61 -3.08 25.08 0.46
C THR A 61 -1.64 25.39 0.90
N GLN A 62 -1.19 24.82 2.01
CA GLN A 62 0.16 25.00 2.54
C GLN A 62 1.16 24.00 1.96
N ASP A 63 2.43 24.40 1.94
CA ASP A 63 3.54 23.53 1.59
C ASP A 63 4.11 22.85 2.85
N TYR A 64 3.95 21.53 2.93
CA TYR A 64 4.52 20.72 4.01
C TYR A 64 5.76 19.93 3.59
N ARG A 65 6.34 20.17 2.41
CA ARG A 65 7.58 19.50 2.00
C ARG A 65 8.65 19.61 3.08
N ASN A 66 9.39 18.52 3.27
CA ASN A 66 10.40 18.35 4.32
C ASN A 66 9.86 18.25 5.76
N ARG A 67 8.53 18.33 5.98
CA ARG A 67 7.93 18.04 7.29
C ARG A 67 7.75 16.53 7.46
N CYS A 68 8.03 16.03 8.65
CA CYS A 68 7.74 14.66 9.03
C CYS A 68 6.30 14.56 9.52
N ILE A 69 5.56 13.59 9.00
CA ILE A 69 4.19 13.29 9.41
C ILE A 69 4.03 11.80 9.71
N MET A 70 3.21 11.50 10.71
CA MET A 70 2.64 10.18 10.93
C MET A 70 1.24 10.17 10.33
N VAL A 71 0.96 9.19 9.47
CA VAL A 71 -0.35 8.98 8.84
C VAL A 71 -0.88 7.64 9.30
N THR A 72 -2.05 7.67 9.92
CA THR A 72 -2.82 6.47 10.28
C THR A 72 -4.05 6.38 9.39
N GLY A 73 -4.33 5.19 8.85
CA GLY A 73 -5.41 5.03 7.89
C GLY A 73 -5.52 3.63 7.32
N GLN A 74 -5.91 3.54 6.04
CA GLN A 74 -6.16 2.28 5.34
C GLN A 74 -5.44 2.27 4.00
N PHE A 75 -4.89 1.13 3.59
CA PHE A 75 -4.31 1.01 2.25
C PHE A 75 -5.41 0.65 1.26
N ARG A 76 -5.74 1.59 0.37
CA ARG A 76 -6.87 1.44 -0.56
C ARG A 76 -6.40 1.26 -1.97
N SER A 77 -7.22 0.58 -2.75
CA SER A 77 -7.02 0.33 -4.17
C SER A 77 -8.22 0.82 -4.97
N TYR A 78 -7.98 1.41 -6.13
CA TYR A 78 -9.04 1.66 -7.09
C TYR A 78 -8.49 1.63 -8.52
N ASN A 79 -9.35 1.27 -9.46
CA ASN A 79 -9.00 1.38 -10.87
C ASN A 79 -9.33 2.80 -11.34
N ARG A 80 -8.30 3.52 -11.78
CA ARG A 80 -8.48 4.75 -12.54
C ARG A 80 -8.64 4.39 -14.01
N HIS A 81 -9.78 4.78 -14.57
CA HIS A 81 -10.01 4.68 -16.00
C HIS A 81 -9.32 5.86 -16.68
N GLU A 82 -8.23 5.58 -17.38
CA GLU A 82 -7.60 6.51 -18.32
C GLU A 82 -8.03 6.08 -19.73
N GLU A 83 -8.13 7.01 -20.69
CA GLU A 83 -8.85 6.87 -21.97
C GLU A 83 -8.73 5.50 -22.67
N GLN A 84 -7.56 4.86 -22.62
CA GLN A 84 -7.32 3.56 -23.25
C GLN A 84 -6.87 2.44 -22.28
N ARG A 85 -6.73 2.71 -20.97
CA ARG A 85 -6.12 1.77 -20.03
C ARG A 85 -6.70 1.90 -18.62
N ASN A 86 -6.88 0.76 -17.96
CA ASN A 86 -7.14 0.73 -16.53
C ASN A 86 -5.82 0.73 -15.78
N ARG A 87 -5.65 1.69 -14.86
CA ARG A 87 -4.52 1.75 -13.96
C ARG A 87 -4.98 1.49 -12.53
N LEU A 88 -4.45 0.45 -11.91
CA LEU A 88 -4.62 0.23 -10.48
C LEU A 88 -3.82 1.31 -9.73
N VAL A 89 -4.53 2.10 -8.93
CA VAL A 89 -3.95 3.06 -8.00
C VAL A 89 -4.04 2.46 -6.61
N LEU A 90 -2.93 2.51 -5.88
CA LEU A 90 -2.83 2.12 -4.49
C LEU A 90 -2.33 3.32 -3.70
N SER A 91 -3.01 3.65 -2.60
CA SER A 91 -2.62 4.76 -1.73
C SER A 91 -3.08 4.54 -0.29
N VAL A 92 -2.40 5.19 0.65
CA VAL A 92 -2.85 5.25 2.04
C VAL A 92 -3.96 6.29 2.11
N PHE A 93 -5.19 5.87 2.39
CA PHE A 93 -6.29 6.76 2.72
C PHE A 93 -6.13 7.22 4.17
N ALA A 94 -5.73 8.47 4.34
CA ALA A 94 -5.49 9.06 5.66
C ALA A 94 -6.80 9.21 6.44
N ARG A 95 -6.78 8.75 7.69
CA ARG A 95 -7.83 9.02 8.67
C ARG A 95 -7.37 10.03 9.72
N GLU A 96 -6.10 9.94 10.08
CA GLU A 96 -5.44 10.81 11.05
C GLU A 96 -4.06 11.17 10.50
N ILE A 97 -3.66 12.43 10.71
CA ILE A 97 -2.34 12.95 10.38
C ILE A 97 -1.82 13.71 11.59
N GLU A 98 -0.62 13.37 12.02
CA GLU A 98 0.09 14.05 13.11
C GLU A 98 1.45 14.52 12.61
N PHE A 99 1.84 15.75 12.98
CA PHE A 99 3.19 16.23 12.72
C PHE A 99 4.13 15.69 13.79
N VAL A 100 5.27 15.16 13.34
CA VAL A 100 6.29 14.59 14.22
C VAL A 100 7.55 15.43 14.09
N GLU A 101 8.23 15.70 15.21
CA GLU A 101 9.45 16.51 15.23
C GLU A 101 10.64 15.76 14.63
N GLU A 102 10.78 14.46 14.95
CA GLU A 102 11.85 13.59 14.45
C GLU A 102 11.31 12.24 13.98
N GLU A 103 11.84 11.73 12.86
CA GLU A 103 11.52 10.39 12.37
C GLU A 103 12.09 9.35 13.36
N PRO A 104 11.26 8.50 14.00
CA PRO A 104 11.78 7.45 14.87
C PRO A 104 12.64 6.47 14.07
N ASP A 105 13.61 5.83 14.71
CA ASP A 105 14.46 4.83 14.07
C ASP A 105 13.62 3.85 13.24
N GLY A 106 13.96 3.72 11.94
CA GLY A 106 13.10 3.21 10.84
C GLY A 106 12.49 1.80 10.98
N ALA A 107 12.65 1.14 12.12
CA ALA A 107 11.99 -0.12 12.43
C ALA A 107 10.47 0.00 12.66
N ARG A 108 9.94 1.21 12.89
CA ARG A 108 8.51 1.43 13.23
C ARG A 108 7.78 2.43 12.34
N THR A 109 8.39 2.86 11.23
CA THR A 109 7.86 3.93 10.36
C THR A 109 6.96 3.42 9.24
N ASN A 110 6.84 2.10 9.02
CA ASN A 110 6.02 1.53 7.96
C ASN A 110 5.39 0.22 8.40
N HIS A 111 4.15 0.29 8.90
CA HIS A 111 3.40 -0.84 9.37
C HIS A 111 2.07 -0.95 8.64
N ILE A 112 1.75 -2.15 8.19
CA ILE A 112 0.44 -2.46 7.63
C ILE A 112 -0.03 -3.82 8.13
N LEU A 113 -1.30 -3.88 8.53
CA LEU A 113 -2.05 -5.10 8.80
C LEU A 113 -3.22 -5.17 7.83
N LEU A 114 -3.33 -6.30 7.15
CA LEU A 114 -4.44 -6.61 6.26
C LEU A 114 -5.05 -7.96 6.66
N GLU A 115 -6.38 -8.04 6.66
CA GLU A 115 -7.13 -9.28 6.80
C GLU A 115 -8.15 -9.35 5.67
N GLY A 116 -8.13 -10.46 4.94
CA GLY A 116 -8.92 -10.58 3.71
C GLY A 116 -8.79 -11.95 3.07
N TYR A 117 -9.21 -12.03 1.82
CA TYR A 117 -9.40 -13.30 1.13
C TYR A 117 -8.54 -13.41 -0.12
N MET A 118 -7.97 -14.60 -0.37
CA MET A 118 -7.18 -14.85 -1.57
C MET A 118 -8.03 -14.75 -2.84
N CYS A 119 -7.72 -13.81 -3.72
CA CYS A 119 -8.46 -13.62 -4.99
C CYS A 119 -8.04 -14.60 -6.08
N LYS A 120 -6.79 -15.06 -6.00
CA LYS A 120 -6.11 -15.88 -6.99
C LYS A 120 -5.15 -16.81 -6.28
N ARG A 121 -4.85 -17.95 -6.90
CA ARG A 121 -3.78 -18.83 -6.42
C ARG A 121 -2.45 -18.07 -6.36
N PRO A 122 -1.68 -18.21 -5.27
CA PRO A 122 -0.35 -17.62 -5.14
C PRO A 122 0.59 -18.01 -6.27
N VAL A 123 1.38 -17.05 -6.76
CA VAL A 123 2.37 -17.30 -7.82
C VAL A 123 3.75 -17.49 -7.20
N TYR A 124 4.06 -18.74 -6.83
CA TYR A 124 5.33 -19.11 -6.26
C TYR A 124 6.44 -19.27 -7.32
N ARG A 125 7.63 -18.73 -7.06
CA ARG A 125 8.82 -18.90 -7.92
C ARG A 125 10.12 -18.70 -7.16
N LYS A 126 11.24 -19.09 -7.78
CA LYS A 126 12.60 -18.75 -7.33
C LYS A 126 13.20 -17.67 -8.23
N THR A 127 13.84 -16.67 -7.63
CA THR A 127 14.63 -15.68 -8.38
C THR A 127 15.90 -16.33 -8.94
N PRO A 128 16.61 -15.69 -9.89
CA PRO A 128 17.90 -16.20 -10.40
C PRO A 128 18.94 -16.43 -9.30
N LEU A 129 18.86 -15.69 -8.19
CA LEU A 129 19.72 -15.85 -7.01
C LEU A 129 19.19 -16.86 -5.99
N GLY A 130 18.21 -17.70 -6.37
CA GLY A 130 17.65 -18.77 -5.54
C GLY A 130 16.71 -18.30 -4.42
N ARG A 131 16.34 -17.02 -4.35
CA ARG A 131 15.39 -16.52 -3.34
C ARG A 131 13.98 -16.98 -3.69
N GLU A 132 13.29 -17.57 -2.74
CA GLU A 132 11.90 -18.01 -2.89
C GLU A 132 10.95 -16.83 -2.66
N ILE A 133 10.01 -16.63 -3.59
CA ILE A 133 9.00 -15.58 -3.52
C ILE A 133 7.63 -16.10 -3.93
N ALA A 134 6.58 -15.50 -3.40
CA ALA A 134 5.21 -15.73 -3.83
C ALA A 134 4.47 -14.39 -3.97
N ASP A 135 3.89 -14.14 -5.14
CA ASP A 135 2.97 -13.01 -5.31
C ASP A 135 1.56 -13.43 -4.92
N LEU A 136 0.90 -12.58 -4.13
CA LEU A 136 -0.47 -12.74 -3.66
C LEU A 136 -1.33 -11.57 -4.15
N LEU A 137 -2.63 -11.82 -4.28
CA LEU A 137 -3.63 -10.77 -4.47
C LEU A 137 -4.72 -10.95 -3.41
N LEU A 138 -4.78 -10.02 -2.47
CA LEU A 138 -5.68 -10.06 -1.33
C LEU A 138 -6.90 -9.16 -1.56
N ALA A 139 -8.11 -9.69 -1.40
CA ALA A 139 -9.34 -8.90 -1.33
C ALA A 139 -9.60 -8.53 0.13
N VAL A 140 -9.49 -7.25 0.43
CA VAL A 140 -9.76 -6.68 1.76
C VAL A 140 -11.11 -5.97 1.70
N ASN A 141 -12.10 -6.54 2.37
CA ASN A 141 -13.47 -6.06 2.31
C ASN A 141 -13.62 -4.71 3.01
N ARG A 142 -14.38 -3.81 2.38
CA ARG A 142 -14.73 -2.49 2.91
C ARG A 142 -16.26 -2.31 2.91
N PRO A 143 -16.80 -1.25 3.55
CA PRO A 143 -18.24 -1.07 3.62
C PRO A 143 -18.88 -0.93 2.22
N TYR A 144 -20.19 -1.14 2.16
CA TYR A 144 -21.00 -1.02 0.94
C TYR A 144 -20.67 -2.04 -0.16
N GLY A 145 -20.25 -3.25 0.24
CA GLY A 145 -20.04 -4.37 -0.69
C GLY A 145 -18.88 -4.15 -1.67
N LYS A 146 -17.92 -3.30 -1.31
CA LYS A 146 -16.71 -3.07 -2.10
C LYS A 146 -15.53 -3.77 -1.42
N SER A 147 -14.46 -3.99 -2.18
CA SER A 147 -13.20 -4.53 -1.65
C SER A 147 -12.01 -3.82 -2.27
N ASP A 148 -10.94 -3.72 -1.51
CA ASP A 148 -9.62 -3.32 -2.00
C ASP A 148 -8.83 -4.57 -2.41
N TYR A 149 -8.25 -4.55 -3.60
CA TYR A 149 -7.46 -5.64 -4.17
C TYR A 149 -5.98 -5.27 -4.08
N ILE A 150 -5.31 -5.81 -3.06
CA ILE A 150 -3.98 -5.38 -2.68
C ILE A 150 -2.96 -6.46 -3.08
N PRO A 151 -1.99 -6.13 -3.96
CA PRO A 151 -0.87 -7.00 -4.25
C PRO A 151 0.03 -7.14 -3.02
N CYS A 152 0.40 -8.37 -2.68
CA CYS A 152 1.36 -8.66 -1.61
C CYS A 152 2.48 -9.56 -2.14
N ILE A 153 3.68 -9.43 -1.59
CA ILE A 153 4.82 -10.27 -1.91
C ILE A 153 5.38 -10.92 -0.66
N CYS A 154 5.44 -12.25 -0.67
CA CYS A 154 6.04 -13.06 0.37
C CYS A 154 7.44 -13.49 -0.02
N TRP A 155 8.31 -13.67 0.99
CA TRP A 155 9.71 -14.05 0.82
C TRP A 155 10.06 -15.27 1.66
N GLY A 156 10.94 -16.14 1.16
CA GLY A 156 11.51 -17.26 1.89
C GLY A 156 10.45 -18.20 2.48
N ARG A 157 10.47 -18.37 3.80
CA ARG A 157 9.52 -19.25 4.51
C ARG A 157 8.07 -18.83 4.28
N ASN A 158 7.77 -17.53 4.29
CA ASN A 158 6.42 -17.02 4.03
C ASN A 158 5.98 -17.35 2.60
N ALA A 159 6.89 -17.31 1.62
CA ALA A 159 6.58 -17.68 0.24
C ALA A 159 6.20 -19.15 0.10
N ARG A 160 6.96 -20.05 0.75
CA ARG A 160 6.65 -21.48 0.77
C ARG A 160 5.32 -21.75 1.47
N TYR A 161 5.09 -21.13 2.63
CA TYR A 161 3.84 -21.28 3.35
C TYR A 161 2.64 -20.80 2.52
N ALA A 162 2.74 -19.60 1.93
CA ALA A 162 1.69 -19.04 1.09
C ALA A 162 1.39 -19.90 -0.14
N SER A 163 2.37 -20.63 -0.69
CA SER A 163 2.18 -21.43 -1.91
C SER A 163 1.11 -22.53 -1.80
N GLY A 164 0.72 -22.90 -0.58
CA GLY A 164 -0.36 -23.85 -0.32
C GLY A 164 -1.77 -23.25 -0.26
N PHE A 165 -1.92 -21.93 -0.33
CA PHE A 165 -3.24 -21.30 -0.21
C PHE A 165 -4.07 -21.42 -1.49
N GLU A 166 -5.38 -21.59 -1.30
CA GLU A 166 -6.35 -21.66 -2.39
C GLU A 166 -7.11 -20.33 -2.57
N VAL A 167 -7.88 -20.23 -3.66
CA VAL A 167 -8.77 -19.08 -3.86
C VAL A 167 -9.86 -19.11 -2.79
N GLY A 168 -10.11 -17.97 -2.15
CA GLY A 168 -11.08 -17.84 -1.07
C GLY A 168 -10.50 -18.08 0.33
N GLU A 169 -9.22 -18.45 0.45
CA GLU A 169 -8.56 -18.62 1.75
C GLU A 169 -8.59 -17.32 2.57
N HIS A 170 -9.00 -17.40 3.83
CA HIS A 170 -9.04 -16.25 4.75
C HIS A 170 -7.67 -16.10 5.42
N VAL A 171 -7.02 -14.95 5.20
CA VAL A 171 -5.64 -14.73 5.62
C VAL A 171 -5.45 -13.37 6.27
N ARG A 172 -4.56 -13.32 7.26
CA ARG A 172 -4.05 -12.09 7.86
C ARG A 172 -2.57 -11.91 7.52
N ILE A 173 -2.23 -10.70 7.11
CA ILE A 173 -0.91 -10.26 6.68
C ILE A 173 -0.47 -9.10 7.55
N LEU A 174 0.77 -9.18 8.04
CA LEU A 174 1.50 -8.03 8.52
C LEU A 174 2.70 -7.78 7.60
N GLY A 175 3.05 -6.51 7.41
CA GLY A 175 4.14 -6.15 6.53
C GLY A 175 4.43 -4.67 6.52
N ARG A 176 4.97 -4.22 5.38
CA ARG A 176 5.22 -2.82 5.07
C ARG A 176 4.78 -2.53 3.64
N ILE A 177 4.34 -1.32 3.36
CA ILE A 177 4.05 -0.86 2.00
C ILE A 177 5.39 -0.65 1.30
N GLN A 178 5.54 -1.24 0.12
CA GLN A 178 6.74 -1.15 -0.70
C GLN A 178 6.42 -0.48 -2.03
N SER A 179 7.25 0.49 -2.40
CA SER A 179 7.35 1.03 -3.76
C SER A 179 8.52 0.37 -4.49
N ARG A 180 8.33 0.00 -5.76
CA ARG A 180 9.39 -0.53 -6.62
C ARG A 180 9.31 0.07 -8.01
N GLU A 181 10.44 0.54 -8.52
CA GLU A 181 10.55 0.95 -9.91
C GLU A 181 10.74 -0.28 -10.80
N TYR A 182 10.13 -0.26 -11.98
CA TYR A 182 10.33 -1.24 -13.02
C TYR A 182 10.32 -0.57 -14.37
N VAL A 183 11.11 -1.12 -15.30
CA VAL A 183 11.14 -0.65 -16.68
C VAL A 183 10.11 -1.43 -17.48
N LYS A 184 9.10 -0.74 -17.98
CA LYS A 184 8.11 -1.29 -18.92
C LYS A 184 8.62 -1.05 -20.34
N LYS A 185 8.83 -2.13 -21.11
CA LYS A 185 9.04 -2.02 -22.55
C LYS A 185 7.71 -1.72 -23.24
N LEU A 186 7.64 -0.60 -23.96
CA LEU A 186 6.47 -0.21 -24.77
C LEU A 186 6.63 -0.71 -26.22
N SER A 187 7.86 -0.72 -26.71
CA SER A 187 8.27 -1.28 -28.00
C SER A 187 9.71 -1.81 -27.89
N GLU A 188 10.34 -2.18 -29.02
CA GLU A 188 11.74 -2.60 -29.03
C GLU A 188 12.70 -1.46 -28.65
N THR A 189 12.35 -0.21 -28.96
CA THR A 189 13.18 0.97 -28.75
C THR A 189 12.70 1.88 -27.62
N GLU A 190 11.45 1.74 -27.19
CA GLU A 190 10.84 2.61 -26.20
C GLU A 190 10.61 1.88 -24.87
N THR A 191 11.11 2.49 -23.80
CA THR A 191 10.94 2.00 -22.44
C THR A 191 10.48 3.13 -21.52
N GLU A 192 9.65 2.78 -20.55
CA GLU A 192 9.07 3.71 -19.58
C GLU A 192 9.33 3.19 -18.17
N THR A 193 9.96 4.00 -17.31
CA THR A 193 10.08 3.67 -15.88
C THR A 193 8.74 3.91 -15.19
N ARG A 194 8.27 2.91 -14.44
CA ARG A 194 7.02 2.95 -13.69
C ARG A 194 7.23 2.49 -12.27
N THR A 195 6.37 2.97 -11.37
CA THR A 195 6.36 2.52 -9.98
C THR A 195 5.20 1.57 -9.73
N ALA A 196 5.49 0.42 -9.13
CA ALA A 196 4.51 -0.49 -8.59
C ALA A 196 4.50 -0.40 -7.06
N TYR A 197 3.31 -0.53 -6.49
CA TYR A 197 3.10 -0.56 -5.05
C TYR A 197 2.56 -1.93 -4.65
N GLU A 198 3.08 -2.48 -3.56
CA GLU A 198 2.68 -3.78 -3.02
C GLU A 198 2.99 -3.85 -1.52
N VAL A 199 2.43 -4.84 -0.82
CA VAL A 199 2.75 -5.10 0.58
C VAL A 199 3.86 -6.15 0.67
N SER A 200 5.01 -5.78 1.23
CA SER A 200 6.08 -6.72 1.55
C SER A 200 5.77 -7.41 2.87
N VAL A 201 5.45 -8.71 2.80
CA VAL A 201 4.90 -9.48 3.92
C VAL A 201 6.00 -9.91 4.88
N SER A 202 5.88 -9.50 6.15
CA SER A 202 6.75 -9.92 7.25
C SER A 202 6.17 -11.11 8.01
N LYS A 203 4.85 -11.15 8.21
CA LYS A 203 4.13 -12.26 8.84
C LYS A 203 2.86 -12.58 8.06
N LEU A 204 2.55 -13.86 7.91
CA LEU A 204 1.39 -14.38 7.20
C LEU A 204 0.77 -15.49 8.03
N GLU A 205 -0.53 -15.45 8.22
CA GLU A 205 -1.30 -16.49 8.91
C GLU A 205 -2.62 -16.75 8.17
N CYS A 206 -3.03 -18.02 8.10
CA CYS A 206 -4.40 -18.38 7.79
C CYS A 206 -5.24 -18.11 9.04
N VAL A 207 -6.41 -17.49 8.86
CA VAL A 207 -7.34 -17.21 9.96
C VAL A 207 -8.38 -18.32 9.96
N GLU A 208 -8.26 -19.22 10.94
CA GLU A 208 -9.29 -20.23 11.22
C GLU A 208 -10.57 -19.54 11.69
N GLU A 209 -11.73 -20.00 11.21
CA GLU A 209 -13.05 -19.51 11.63
C GLU A 209 -13.40 -19.88 13.07
#